data_AF-A0A7C6BWU9-F1
#
_entry.id   AF-A0A7C6BWU9-F1
#
_cell.length_a   1.000
_cell.length_b   1.000
_cell.length_c   1.000
_cell.angle_alpha   90.00
_cell.angle_beta   90.00
_cell.angle_gamma   90.00
#
_symmetry.space_group_name_H-M   'P 1'
#
loop_
_entity.id
_entity.type
_entity.pdbx_description
1 polymer ?
#
loop_
_entity_poly.entity_id
_entity_poly.type
_entity_poly.pdbx_seq_one_letter_code
_entity_poly.pdbx_strand_id
1 'polypeptide(L)'
;MIIYYGPLIFGFLLGFILGTRIRINSESGLKFNASVYLIFIIVAFIIAYLLGPFPYYKDIPLANGFLAAAIGIILGKLILGREKIPQKTQN
;
A
#
# COMPACT_ATOMS: atom_id res chain seq x y z
N MET A 1 -16.96 -13.08 -14.56
CA MET A 1 -16.07 -11.96 -14.22
C MET A 1 -14.65 -12.45 -14.41
N ILE A 2 -13.84 -11.77 -15.21
CA ILE A 2 -12.47 -12.20 -15.55
C ILE A 2 -11.52 -11.31 -14.75
N ILE A 3 -10.69 -11.92 -13.90
CA ILE A 3 -9.68 -11.20 -13.12
C ILE A 3 -8.43 -11.07 -13.99
N TYR A 4 -7.99 -9.83 -14.22
CA TYR A 4 -6.77 -9.58 -14.98
C TYR A 4 -5.57 -9.40 -14.04
N TYR A 5 -4.66 -10.37 -14.06
CA TYR A 5 -3.51 -10.39 -13.15
C TYR A 5 -2.45 -9.31 -13.45
N GLY A 6 -2.38 -8.81 -14.69
CA GLY A 6 -1.40 -7.79 -15.08
C GLY A 6 -1.47 -6.54 -14.20
N PRO A 7 -2.62 -5.82 -14.18
CA PRO A 7 -2.80 -4.65 -13.31
C PRO A 7 -2.57 -4.96 -11.82
N LEU A 8 -2.98 -6.14 -11.35
CA LEU A 8 -2.77 -6.59 -9.96
C LEU A 8 -1.28 -6.70 -9.62
N ILE A 9 -0.51 -7.43 -10.42
CA ILE A 9 0.92 -7.68 -10.18
C ILE A 9 1.71 -6.36 -10.29
N PHE A 10 1.48 -5.58 -11.34
CA PHE A 10 2.17 -4.31 -11.53
C PHE A 10 1.83 -3.29 -10.44
N GLY A 11 0.54 -3.16 -10.11
CA GLY A 11 0.09 -2.31 -9.02
C GLY A 11 0.76 -2.68 -7.71
N PHE A 12 0.74 -3.98 -7.37
CA PHE A 12 1.39 -4.49 -6.17
C PHE A 12 2.88 -4.17 -6.11
N LEU A 13 3.65 -4.45 -7.16
CA LEU A 13 5.09 -4.22 -7.19
C LEU A 13 5.45 -2.74 -7.02
N LEU A 14 4.76 -1.85 -7.74
CA LEU A 14 4.97 -0.41 -7.63
C LEU A 14 4.62 0.09 -6.21
N GLY A 15 3.46 -0.33 -5.70
CA GLY A 15 3.05 -0.02 -4.34
C GLY A 15 4.05 -0.52 -3.30
N PHE A 16 4.52 -1.76 -3.46
CA PHE A 16 5.50 -2.36 -2.56
C PHE A 16 6.79 -1.55 -2.51
N ILE A 17 7.38 -1.24 -3.66
CA ILE A 17 8.60 -0.42 -3.76
C ILE A 17 8.38 0.93 -3.06
N LEU A 18 7.27 1.62 -3.33
CA LEU A 18 6.93 2.88 -2.66
C LEU A 18 6.82 2.72 -1.14
N GLY A 19 6.14 1.66 -0.68
CA GLY A 19 5.99 1.32 0.73
C GLY A 19 7.32 1.18 1.47
N THR A 20 8.33 0.56 0.83
CA THR A 20 9.67 0.42 1.42
C THR A 20 10.34 1.76 1.75
N ARG A 21 9.93 2.85 1.09
CA ARG A 21 10.52 4.18 1.24
C ARG A 21 9.81 5.03 2.29
N ILE A 22 8.66 4.60 2.80
CA ILE A 22 7.90 5.33 3.83
C ILE A 22 8.56 5.13 5.20
N ARG A 23 9.40 6.09 5.61
CA ARG A 23 10.03 6.11 6.94
C ARG A 23 9.13 6.75 7.99
N ILE A 24 9.42 6.48 9.25
CA ILE A 24 8.81 7.21 10.36
C ILE A 24 9.57 8.53 10.47
N ASN A 25 8.85 9.63 10.64
CA ASN A 25 9.46 10.91 10.97
C ASN A 25 9.07 11.27 12.40
N SER A 26 10.03 11.28 13.30
CA SER A 26 9.85 11.62 14.71
C SER A 26 9.27 13.02 14.92
N GLU A 27 9.54 13.96 14.01
CA GLU A 27 9.02 15.34 14.06
C GLU A 27 7.57 15.44 13.59
N SER A 28 7.11 14.50 12.76
CA SER A 28 5.74 14.53 12.21
C SER A 28 4.69 14.08 13.22
N GLY A 29 5.06 13.43 14.33
CA GLY A 29 4.14 12.84 15.31
C GLY A 29 3.24 11.73 14.75
N LEU A 30 3.35 11.39 13.46
CA LEU A 30 2.49 10.45 12.77
C LEU A 30 2.89 9.02 13.13
N LYS A 31 2.05 8.37 13.94
CA LYS A 31 2.21 6.96 14.32
C LYS A 31 1.47 6.08 13.33
N PHE A 32 2.21 5.23 12.60
CA PHE A 32 1.63 4.23 11.70
C PHE A 32 1.06 3.04 12.48
N ASN A 33 0.02 3.32 13.26
CA ASN A 33 -0.71 2.31 14.04
C ASN A 33 -1.76 1.61 13.16
N ALA A 34 -2.30 0.49 13.65
CA ALA A 34 -3.34 -0.27 12.93
C ALA A 34 -4.50 0.59 12.44
N SER A 35 -4.93 1.60 13.21
CA SER A 35 -6.01 2.52 12.83
C SER A 35 -5.68 3.34 11.58
N VAL A 36 -4.42 3.76 11.40
CA VAL A 36 -3.98 4.51 10.20
C VAL A 36 -4.05 3.62 8.97
N TYR A 37 -3.60 2.36 9.10
CA TYR A 37 -3.71 1.39 8.01
C TYR A 37 -5.16 1.07 7.66
N LEU A 38 -6.04 0.97 8.65
CA LEU A 38 -7.47 0.75 8.42
C LEU A 38 -8.10 1.92 7.65
N ILE A 39 -7.84 3.16 8.08
CA ILE A 39 -8.33 4.37 7.39
C ILE A 39 -7.77 4.41 5.97
N PHE A 40 -6.49 4.13 5.79
CA PHE A 40 -5.85 4.08 4.48
C PHE A 40 -6.51 3.07 3.54
N ILE A 41 -6.82 1.86 4.03
CA ILE A 41 -7.53 0.83 3.25
C ILE A 41 -8.93 1.32 2.87
N ILE A 42 -9.70 1.87 3.81
CA ILE A 42 -11.05 2.38 3.53
C ILE A 42 -11.02 3.45 2.43
N VAL A 43 -10.12 4.43 2.57
CA VAL A 43 -9.94 5.49 1.56
C VAL A 43 -9.51 4.90 0.22
N ALA A 44 -8.61 3.91 0.23
CA ALA A 44 -8.18 3.24 -0.99
C ALA A 44 -9.34 2.51 -1.69
N PHE A 45 -10.25 1.87 -0.95
CA PHE A 45 -11.45 1.25 -1.51
C PHE A 45 -12.42 2.27 -2.11
N ILE A 46 -12.64 3.40 -1.45
CA ILE A 46 -13.48 4.49 -1.98
C ILE A 46 -12.89 5.01 -3.29
N ILE A 47 -11.59 5.32 -3.31
CA ILE A 47 -10.91 5.82 -4.52
C ILE A 47 -10.94 4.75 -5.62
N ALA A 48 -10.70 3.48 -5.30
CA ALA A 48 -10.73 2.41 -6.29
C ALA A 48 -12.10 2.26 -6.95
N TYR A 49 -13.17 2.45 -6.19
CA TYR A 49 -14.54 2.41 -6.70
C TYR A 49 -14.81 3.61 -7.62
N LEU A 50 -14.43 4.82 -7.19
CA LEU A 50 -14.60 6.04 -7.98
C LEU A 50 -13.79 6.04 -9.28
N LEU A 51 -12.61 5.41 -9.26
CA LEU A 51 -11.75 5.28 -10.43
C LEU A 51 -12.29 4.25 -11.43
N GLY A 52 -12.97 3.20 -10.93
CA GLY A 52 -13.49 2.11 -11.75
C GLY A 52 -12.38 1.20 -12.32
N PRO A 53 -12.76 0.18 -13.11
CA PRO A 53 -11.81 -0.75 -13.69
C PRO A 53 -10.92 -0.07 -14.74
N PHE A 54 -9.74 -0.66 -14.99
CA PHE A 54 -8.92 -0.22 -16.10
C PHE A 54 -9.71 -0.26 -17.43
N PRO A 55 -9.53 0.73 -18.32
CA PRO A 55 -10.17 0.73 -19.63
C PRO A 55 -9.90 -0.59 -20.37
N TYR A 56 -10.89 -1.05 -21.13
CA TYR A 56 -10.83 -2.29 -21.95
C TYR A 56 -10.88 -3.62 -21.19
N TYR A 57 -10.86 -3.62 -19.85
CA TYR A 57 -11.01 -4.83 -19.04
C TYR A 57 -12.45 -4.98 -18.53
N LYS A 58 -13.02 -6.19 -18.69
CA LYS A 58 -14.35 -6.54 -18.12
C LYS A 58 -14.19 -7.12 -16.71
N ASP A 59 -13.73 -6.27 -15.81
CA ASP A 59 -13.40 -6.63 -14.42
C ASP A 59 -14.48 -6.12 -13.44
N ILE A 60 -14.28 -6.34 -12.13
CA ILE A 60 -15.11 -5.69 -11.09
C ILE A 60 -15.14 -4.17 -11.24
N PRO A 61 -16.17 -3.47 -10.72
CA PRO A 61 -16.25 -2.00 -10.71
C PRO A 61 -15.28 -1.37 -9.70
N LEU A 62 -14.05 -1.88 -9.62
CA LEU A 62 -12.99 -1.47 -8.71
C LEU A 62 -11.67 -1.46 -9.49
N ALA A 63 -10.87 -0.43 -9.27
CA ALA A 63 -9.52 -0.36 -9.78
C ALA A 63 -8.60 -1.39 -9.08
N ASN A 64 -8.61 -2.64 -9.56
CA ASN A 64 -7.89 -3.76 -8.95
C ASN A 64 -6.38 -3.51 -8.83
N GLY A 65 -5.77 -2.87 -9.83
CA GLY A 65 -4.35 -2.50 -9.76
C GLY A 65 -4.06 -1.44 -8.70
N PHE A 66 -4.99 -0.49 -8.49
CA PHE A 66 -4.85 0.52 -7.43
C PHE A 66 -4.97 -0.11 -6.04
N LEU A 67 -5.95 -1.01 -5.84
CA LEU A 67 -6.07 -1.76 -4.59
C LEU A 67 -4.83 -2.62 -4.32
N ALA A 68 -4.31 -3.29 -5.35
CA ALA A 68 -3.09 -4.06 -5.24
C ALA A 68 -1.89 -3.18 -4.84
N ALA A 69 -1.80 -1.97 -5.39
CA ALA A 69 -0.78 -0.99 -5.00
C ALA A 69 -0.94 -0.55 -3.54
N ALA A 70 -2.16 -0.28 -3.07
CA ALA A 70 -2.41 0.07 -1.68
C ALA A 70 -1.94 -1.06 -0.73
N ILE A 71 -2.26 -2.32 -1.04
CA ILE A 71 -1.76 -3.48 -0.28
C ILE A 71 -0.23 -3.56 -0.33
N GLY A 72 0.35 -3.37 -1.52
CA GLY A 72 1.80 -3.31 -1.72
C GLY A 72 2.46 -2.28 -0.81
N ILE A 73 1.93 -1.05 -0.74
CA ILE A 73 2.46 0.02 0.11
C ILE A 73 2.51 -0.40 1.58
N ILE A 74 1.43 -1.00 2.09
CA ILE A 74 1.37 -1.46 3.47
C ILE A 74 2.43 -2.53 3.72
N LEU A 75 2.50 -3.55 2.86
CA LEU A 75 3.47 -4.65 3.03
C LEU A 75 4.91 -4.17 2.88
N GLY A 76 5.21 -3.31 1.90
CA GLY A 76 6.53 -2.73 1.69
C GLY A 76 7.00 -1.96 2.92
N LYS A 77 6.11 -1.16 3.51
CA LYS A 77 6.41 -0.45 4.77
C LYS A 77 6.60 -1.40 5.94
N LEU A 78 5.71 -2.38 6.10
CA LEU A 78 5.75 -3.30 7.23
C LEU A 78 6.94 -4.27 7.17
N ILE A 79 7.41 -4.65 5.98
CA ILE A 79 8.51 -5.60 5.84
C ILE A 79 9.86 -4.88 5.81
N LEU A 80 10.00 -3.82 4.99
CA LEU A 80 11.29 -3.18 4.71
C LEU A 80 11.39 -1.72 5.17
N GLY A 81 10.27 -1.05 5.41
CA GLY A 81 10.21 0.35 5.87
C GLY A 81 10.24 0.54 7.39
N ARG A 82 10.47 -0.53 8.17
CA ARG A 82 10.67 -0.42 9.63
C ARG A 82 12.01 0.23 9.92
N GLU A 83 12.05 1.21 10.83
CA GLU A 83 13.31 1.73 11.33
C GLU A 83 14.09 0.61 12.02
N LYS A 84 15.39 0.50 11.71
CA LYS A 84 16.27 -0.40 12.45
C LYS A 84 16.38 0.17 13.86
N ILE A 85 15.90 -0.57 14.86
CA ILE A 85 16.17 -0.27 16.26
C ILE A 85 17.70 -0.22 16.38
N PRO A 86 18.31 0.92 16.78
CA PRO A 86 19.75 0.98 16.94
C PRO A 86 20.13 -0.06 17.99
N GLN A 87 21.00 -1.00 17.61
CA GLN A 87 21.56 -1.95 18.57
C GLN A 87 22.27 -1.12 19.63
N LYS A 88 21.84 -1.26 20.89
CA LYS A 88 22.50 -0.63 22.03
C LYS A 88 23.88 -1.27 22.13
N THR A 89 24.92 -0.59 21.63
CA THR A 89 26.31 -0.98 21.85
C THR A 89 26.55 -0.93 23.36
N GLN A 90 26.63 -2.10 23.99
CA GLN A 90 27.06 -2.23 25.37
C GLN A 90 28.58 -2.11 25.35
N ASN A 91 29.10 -0.92 25.68
CA ASN A 91 30.49 -0.72 26.10
C ASN A 91 30.54 -0.74 27.63
#